data_AF-A0A5M4B7M0-F1
#
_entry.id   AF-A0A5M4B7M0-F1
#
_cell.length_a   1.000
_cell.length_b   1.000
_cell.length_c   1.000
_cell.angle_alpha   90.00
_cell.angle_beta   90.00
_cell.angle_gamma   90.00
#
_symmetry.space_group_name_H-M   'P 1'
#
loop_
_entity.id
_entity.type
_entity.pdbx_description
1 polymer ?
#
loop_
_entity_poly.entity_id
_entity_poly.type
_entity_poly.pdbx_seq_one_letter_code
_entity_poly.pdbx_strand_id
1 'polypeptide(L)'
;MEEIFSFLKELSQNNNRPWFAEHKNDYENAKAKVENFFRAIYNEIAKGDFLGEMKMYRIYKDVRFSKDKTPYKTHFGLYFPRKQPRYRGGYYVHLSPDETFVGGGFFAPNKEDLYRIRKEIELDGEGFEKVMQSEGIQKYYEGKLWGDELKTAPKEFDKNDPMIHYIRKKQFLLKYDFCTDKVLKLDFQQEVIQAFEAMRPFFDFMTTALTTNLNGESLFDQES
;
A
#
# COMPACT_ATOMS: atom_id res chain seq x y z
N MET A 1 -4.08 8.70 -18.99
CA MET A 1 -4.66 9.03 -17.67
C MET A 1 -5.84 9.99 -17.79
N GLU A 2 -5.80 10.97 -18.70
CA GLU A 2 -6.89 11.96 -18.91
C GLU A 2 -8.29 11.36 -18.99
N GLU A 3 -8.53 10.38 -19.87
CA GLU A 3 -9.87 9.78 -20.02
C GLU A 3 -10.34 9.04 -18.76
N ILE A 4 -9.44 8.40 -18.01
CA ILE A 4 -9.75 7.75 -16.73
C ILE A 4 -10.23 8.81 -15.74
N PHE A 5 -9.53 9.94 -15.66
CA PHE A 5 -9.85 11.00 -14.71
C PHE A 5 -11.07 11.83 -15.13
N SER A 6 -11.28 12.02 -16.43
CA SER A 6 -12.50 12.64 -16.95
C SER A 6 -13.73 11.84 -16.52
N PHE A 7 -13.70 10.51 -16.75
CA PHE A 7 -14.79 9.64 -16.31
C PHE A 7 -15.01 9.69 -14.79
N LEU A 8 -13.94 9.60 -13.99
CA LEU A 8 -14.08 9.63 -12.53
C LEU A 8 -14.61 10.98 -12.00
N LYS A 9 -14.29 12.09 -12.68
CA LYS A 9 -14.80 13.42 -12.36
C LYS A 9 -16.27 13.58 -12.72
N GLU A 10 -16.70 13.07 -13.88
CA GLU A 10 -18.12 13.07 -14.24
C GLU A 10 -18.93 12.16 -13.32
N LEU A 11 -18.38 11.00 -12.97
CA LEU A 11 -18.98 10.07 -12.01
C LEU A 11 -19.14 10.71 -10.63
N SER A 12 -18.17 11.52 -10.16
CA SER A 12 -18.27 12.16 -8.86
C SER A 12 -19.41 13.19 -8.81
N GLN A 13 -19.66 13.89 -9.91
CA GLN A 13 -20.76 14.84 -10.07
C GLN A 13 -22.12 14.16 -10.25
N ASN A 14 -22.14 12.95 -10.80
CA ASN A 14 -23.36 12.23 -11.19
C ASN A 14 -23.47 10.83 -10.57
N ASN A 15 -23.05 10.65 -9.32
CA ASN A 15 -22.93 9.34 -8.68
C ASN A 15 -24.29 8.70 -8.33
N ASN A 16 -24.99 8.21 -9.36
CA ASN A 16 -26.28 7.55 -9.26
C ASN A 16 -26.41 6.45 -10.34
N ARG A 17 -27.31 5.48 -10.09
CA ARG A 17 -27.46 4.29 -10.95
C ARG A 17 -27.94 4.60 -12.37
N PRO A 18 -28.95 5.49 -12.59
CA PRO A 18 -29.37 5.86 -13.94
C PRO A 18 -28.23 6.42 -14.79
N TRP A 19 -27.52 7.43 -14.28
CA TRP A 19 -26.41 8.04 -15.01
C TRP A 19 -25.31 7.02 -15.34
N PHE A 20 -24.94 6.18 -14.38
CA PHE A 20 -23.94 5.13 -14.62
C PHE A 20 -24.37 4.09 -15.66
N ALA A 21 -25.68 3.79 -15.76
CA ALA A 21 -26.19 2.87 -16.76
C ALA A 21 -26.03 3.45 -18.18
N GLU A 22 -26.26 4.75 -18.35
CA GLU A 22 -26.06 5.47 -19.62
C GLU A 22 -24.58 5.58 -19.99
N HIS A 23 -23.70 5.78 -19.01
CA HIS A 23 -22.25 5.95 -19.18
C HIS A 23 -21.46 4.64 -18.96
N LYS A 24 -22.14 3.50 -19.11
CA LYS A 24 -21.56 2.18 -18.83
C LYS A 24 -20.37 1.88 -19.75
N ASN A 25 -20.43 2.31 -21.01
CA ASN A 25 -19.35 2.13 -21.97
C ASN A 25 -18.11 2.95 -21.60
N ASP A 26 -18.30 4.19 -21.10
CA ASP A 26 -17.19 5.03 -20.64
C ASP A 26 -16.47 4.41 -19.45
N TYR A 27 -17.24 3.82 -18.52
CA TYR A 27 -16.69 3.04 -17.42
C TYR A 27 -15.86 1.85 -17.92
N GLU A 28 -16.39 1.02 -18.84
CA GLU A 28 -15.65 -0.16 -19.33
C GLU A 28 -14.38 0.25 -20.11
N ASN A 29 -14.43 1.36 -20.86
CA ASN A 29 -13.26 1.92 -21.53
C ASN A 29 -12.20 2.41 -20.53
N ALA A 30 -12.60 3.18 -19.52
CA ALA A 30 -11.70 3.64 -18.46
C ALA A 30 -11.11 2.46 -17.66
N LYS A 31 -11.93 1.44 -17.39
CA LYS A 31 -11.55 0.21 -16.71
C LYS A 31 -10.51 -0.58 -17.52
N ALA A 32 -10.70 -0.78 -18.82
CA ALA A 32 -9.73 -1.48 -19.66
C ALA A 32 -8.37 -0.76 -19.69
N LYS A 33 -8.38 0.58 -19.74
CA LYS A 33 -7.15 1.40 -19.71
C LYS A 33 -6.42 1.28 -18.38
N VAL A 34 -7.14 1.35 -17.26
CA VAL A 34 -6.53 1.23 -15.94
C VAL A 34 -6.04 -0.19 -15.65
N GLU A 35 -6.74 -1.22 -16.13
CA GLU A 35 -6.29 -2.62 -16.02
C GLU A 35 -4.96 -2.84 -16.75
N ASN A 36 -4.78 -2.25 -17.94
CA ASN A 36 -3.52 -2.31 -18.67
C ASN A 36 -2.38 -1.60 -17.92
N PHE A 37 -2.65 -0.42 -17.36
CA PHE A 37 -1.68 0.32 -16.54
C PHE A 37 -1.27 -0.47 -15.28
N PHE A 38 -2.24 -1.01 -14.55
CA PHE A 38 -2.01 -1.83 -13.37
C PHE A 38 -1.22 -3.10 -13.68
N ARG A 39 -1.53 -3.77 -14.79
CA ARG A 39 -0.78 -4.96 -15.23
C ARG A 39 0.67 -4.62 -15.60
N ALA A 40 0.91 -3.46 -16.22
CA ALA A 40 2.27 -3.02 -16.54
C ALA A 40 3.10 -2.79 -15.27
N ILE A 41 2.54 -2.11 -14.26
CA ILE A 41 3.20 -1.92 -12.96
C ILE A 41 3.49 -3.27 -12.29
N TYR A 42 2.47 -4.14 -12.18
CA TYR A 42 2.63 -5.45 -11.56
C TYR A 42 3.74 -6.27 -12.22
N ASN A 43 3.74 -6.33 -13.55
CA ASN A 43 4.74 -7.08 -14.32
C ASN A 43 6.16 -6.55 -14.11
N GLU A 44 6.33 -5.24 -13.97
CA GLU A 44 7.66 -4.66 -13.72
C GLU A 44 8.16 -5.01 -12.32
N ILE A 45 7.32 -4.82 -11.30
CA ILE A 45 7.69 -5.16 -9.91
C ILE A 45 7.94 -6.66 -9.76
N ALA A 46 7.21 -7.51 -10.49
CA ALA A 46 7.41 -8.96 -10.49
C ALA A 46 8.78 -9.41 -11.02
N LYS A 47 9.54 -8.55 -11.71
CA LYS A 47 10.92 -8.87 -12.13
C LYS A 47 11.91 -8.87 -10.98
N GLY A 48 11.65 -8.09 -9.93
CA GLY A 48 12.54 -7.88 -8.79
C GLY A 48 11.96 -8.33 -7.44
N ASP A 49 10.72 -8.81 -7.40
CA ASP A 49 10.06 -9.25 -6.17
C ASP A 49 9.15 -10.47 -6.40
N PHE A 50 8.86 -11.20 -5.33
CA PHE A 50 7.98 -12.36 -5.36
C PHE A 50 6.57 -11.93 -4.97
N LEU A 51 5.68 -11.86 -5.95
CA LEU A 51 4.33 -11.34 -5.78
C LEU A 51 3.28 -12.44 -5.72
N GLY A 52 2.21 -12.19 -4.97
CA GLY A 52 0.96 -12.92 -5.07
C GLY A 52 0.01 -12.28 -6.09
N GLU A 53 -1.18 -12.84 -6.21
CA GLU A 53 -2.16 -12.41 -7.22
C GLU A 53 -2.57 -10.92 -7.04
N MET A 54 -2.57 -10.17 -8.14
CA MET A 54 -3.06 -8.81 -8.16
C MET A 54 -4.59 -8.74 -8.17
N LYS A 55 -5.14 -7.76 -7.47
CA LYS A 55 -6.57 -7.53 -7.32
C LYS A 55 -6.91 -6.08 -7.56
N MET A 56 -7.66 -5.82 -8.62
CA MET A 56 -8.31 -4.53 -8.82
C MET A 56 -9.62 -4.47 -8.02
N TYR A 57 -9.82 -3.39 -7.28
CA TYR A 57 -11.06 -3.18 -6.54
C TYR A 57 -12.23 -2.87 -7.48
N ARG A 58 -13.39 -3.45 -7.16
CA ARG A 58 -14.66 -3.12 -7.85
C ARG A 58 -15.05 -1.67 -7.59
N ILE A 59 -15.64 -1.05 -8.60
CA ILE A 59 -16.16 0.33 -8.53
C ILE A 59 -17.40 0.45 -7.62
N TYR A 60 -18.18 -0.61 -7.44
CA TYR A 60 -19.38 -0.58 -6.59
C TYR A 60 -19.03 -0.44 -5.10
N LYS A 61 -19.75 0.43 -4.39
CA LYS A 61 -19.66 0.62 -2.94
C LYS A 61 -20.64 -0.29 -2.21
N ASP A 62 -20.19 -0.86 -1.09
CA ASP A 62 -21.11 -1.41 -0.09
C ASP A 62 -21.59 -0.26 0.80
N VAL A 63 -22.85 0.12 0.61
CA VAL A 63 -23.44 1.29 1.27
C VAL A 63 -24.34 0.93 2.45
N ARG A 64 -24.45 -0.35 2.82
CA ARG A 64 -25.39 -0.82 3.88
C ARG A 64 -25.21 -0.05 5.18
N PHE A 65 -23.96 0.13 5.60
CA PHE A 65 -23.61 0.80 6.86
C PHE A 65 -22.97 2.20 6.67
N SER A 66 -22.80 2.66 5.44
CA SER A 66 -22.20 3.96 5.14
C SER A 66 -23.20 5.10 5.35
N LYS A 67 -22.74 6.24 5.89
CA LYS A 67 -23.52 7.50 5.90
C LYS A 67 -23.66 8.07 4.49
N ASP A 68 -22.58 7.98 3.70
CA ASP A 68 -22.59 8.30 2.29
C ASP A 68 -23.18 7.13 1.49
N LYS A 69 -24.33 7.37 0.85
CA LYS A 69 -25.09 6.37 0.10
C LYS A 69 -24.79 6.35 -1.40
N THR A 70 -23.76 7.06 -1.86
CA THR A 70 -23.34 7.01 -3.26
C THR A 70 -22.98 5.58 -3.68
N PRO A 71 -23.53 5.07 -4.80
CA PRO A 71 -23.39 3.67 -5.20
C PRO A 71 -21.99 3.30 -5.74
N TYR A 72 -21.20 4.27 -6.20
CA TYR A 72 -19.93 4.01 -6.88
C TYR A 72 -18.76 4.73 -6.20
N LYS A 73 -17.59 4.11 -6.26
CA LYS A 73 -16.31 4.72 -5.91
C LYS A 73 -15.89 5.67 -7.03
N THR A 74 -15.31 6.79 -6.65
CA THR A 74 -14.75 7.80 -7.56
C THR A 74 -13.25 7.62 -7.76
N HIS A 75 -12.77 6.39 -7.63
CA HIS A 75 -11.37 6.03 -7.79
C HIS A 75 -11.24 4.59 -8.33
N PHE A 76 -10.11 4.32 -8.98
CA PHE A 76 -9.62 2.97 -9.22
C PHE A 76 -8.55 2.61 -8.20
N GLY A 77 -8.56 1.35 -7.76
CA GLY A 77 -7.59 0.85 -6.79
C GLY A 77 -7.04 -0.50 -7.19
N LEU A 78 -5.73 -0.66 -7.07
CA LEU A 78 -5.02 -1.94 -7.25
C LEU A 78 -4.39 -2.34 -5.93
N TYR A 79 -4.52 -3.60 -5.54
CA TYR A 79 -3.74 -4.20 -4.47
C TYR A 79 -3.06 -5.49 -4.97
N PHE A 80 -1.80 -5.71 -4.60
CA PHE A 80 -1.16 -7.01 -4.76
C PHE A 80 -0.21 -7.29 -3.59
N PRO A 81 -0.29 -8.48 -2.95
CA PRO A 81 0.61 -8.84 -1.85
C PRO A 81 1.95 -9.34 -2.38
N ARG A 82 2.97 -9.38 -1.52
CA ARG A 82 4.11 -10.29 -1.73
C ARG A 82 3.68 -11.75 -1.48
N LYS A 83 4.41 -12.70 -2.05
CA LYS A 83 4.09 -14.13 -2.02
C LYS A 83 4.30 -14.71 -0.61
N GLN A 84 3.20 -14.84 0.11
CA GLN A 84 3.19 -15.45 1.44
C GLN A 84 3.39 -16.97 1.38
N PRO A 85 3.89 -17.60 2.45
CA PRO A 85 4.24 -16.99 3.73
C PRO A 85 5.67 -16.40 3.79
N ARG A 86 6.47 -16.60 2.75
CA ARG A 86 7.91 -16.25 2.73
C ARG A 86 8.24 -14.80 2.43
N TYR A 87 7.32 -14.06 1.80
CA TYR A 87 7.48 -12.65 1.53
C TYR A 87 6.27 -11.89 2.04
N ARG A 88 6.50 -10.89 2.90
CA ARG A 88 5.43 -10.23 3.68
C ARG A 88 5.20 -8.79 3.23
N GLY A 89 3.97 -8.32 3.42
CA GLY A 89 3.50 -7.00 3.01
C GLY A 89 2.82 -7.00 1.63
N GLY A 90 2.35 -5.83 1.20
CA GLY A 90 1.69 -5.67 -0.09
C GLY A 90 1.71 -4.23 -0.56
N TYR A 91 1.35 -4.06 -1.82
CA TYR A 91 1.39 -2.80 -2.55
C TYR A 91 -0.01 -2.34 -2.88
N TYR A 92 -0.20 -1.03 -2.97
CA TYR A 92 -1.46 -0.41 -3.29
C TYR A 92 -1.25 0.79 -4.22
N VAL A 93 -2.10 0.90 -5.25
CA VAL A 93 -2.22 2.09 -6.10
C VAL A 93 -3.62 2.65 -5.92
N HIS A 94 -3.72 3.95 -5.70
CA HIS A 94 -4.97 4.70 -5.70
C HIS A 94 -4.94 5.73 -6.83
N LEU A 95 -5.95 5.69 -7.70
CA LEU A 95 -6.10 6.61 -8.82
C LEU A 95 -7.45 7.32 -8.71
N SER A 96 -7.40 8.60 -8.36
CA SER A 96 -8.55 9.51 -8.45
C SER A 96 -8.09 10.91 -8.90
N PRO A 97 -9.00 11.72 -9.47
CA PRO A 97 -8.65 13.08 -9.90
C PRO A 97 -8.15 13.98 -8.75
N ASP A 98 -8.68 13.77 -7.53
CA ASP A 98 -8.44 14.63 -6.37
C ASP A 98 -7.30 14.10 -5.47
N GLU A 99 -7.12 12.78 -5.44
CA GLU A 99 -6.12 12.10 -4.63
C GLU A 99 -5.54 10.92 -5.44
N THR A 100 -4.25 10.99 -5.78
CA THR A 100 -3.54 9.88 -6.42
C THR A 100 -2.29 9.57 -5.61
N PHE A 101 -2.14 8.32 -5.19
CA PHE A 101 -1.01 7.89 -4.37
C PHE A 101 -0.67 6.42 -4.59
N VAL A 102 0.55 6.08 -4.22
CA VAL A 102 0.97 4.71 -4.00
C VAL A 102 1.22 4.48 -2.52
N GLY A 103 0.95 3.27 -2.07
CA GLY A 103 1.20 2.87 -0.70
C GLY A 103 1.59 1.41 -0.60
N GLY A 104 2.07 1.03 0.57
CA GLY A 104 2.50 -0.34 0.81
C GLY A 104 2.87 -0.57 2.25
N GLY A 105 2.86 -1.84 2.65
CA GLY A 105 3.14 -2.26 4.03
C GLY A 105 2.01 -3.10 4.62
N PHE A 106 1.67 -2.82 5.87
CA PHE A 106 0.77 -3.60 6.71
C PHE A 106 -0.37 -2.72 7.23
N PHE A 107 -1.48 -2.69 6.51
CA PHE A 107 -2.64 -1.86 6.85
C PHE A 107 -3.41 -2.39 8.07
N ALA A 108 -3.54 -3.70 8.20
CA ALA A 108 -4.23 -4.34 9.31
C ALA A 108 -3.52 -5.66 9.65
N PRO A 109 -2.27 -5.60 10.16
CA PRO A 109 -1.59 -6.80 10.60
C PRO A 109 -2.42 -7.50 11.69
N ASN A 110 -2.42 -8.84 11.69
CA ASN A 110 -3.02 -9.59 12.78
C ASN A 110 -2.24 -9.36 14.08
N LYS A 111 -2.75 -9.86 15.20
CA LYS A 111 -2.17 -9.60 16.52
C LYS A 111 -0.75 -10.13 16.61
N GLU A 112 -0.50 -11.30 16.04
CA GLU A 112 0.77 -12.02 16.07
C GLU A 112 1.85 -11.28 15.26
N ASP A 113 1.50 -10.86 14.04
CA ASP A 113 2.37 -10.06 13.17
C ASP A 113 2.69 -8.72 13.81
N LEU A 114 1.66 -8.04 14.35
CA LEU A 114 1.83 -6.74 14.99
C LEU A 114 2.76 -6.83 16.21
N TYR A 115 2.66 -7.91 16.99
CA TYR A 115 3.57 -8.17 18.10
C TYR A 115 5.00 -8.43 17.60
N ARG A 116 5.16 -9.30 16.58
CA ARG A 116 6.48 -9.67 16.06
C ARG A 116 7.22 -8.49 15.44
N ILE A 117 6.55 -7.67 14.62
CA ILE A 117 7.14 -6.45 14.05
C ILE A 117 7.64 -5.52 15.15
N ARG A 118 6.84 -5.29 16.19
CA ARG A 118 7.24 -4.42 17.30
C ARG A 118 8.42 -4.98 18.09
N LYS A 119 8.46 -6.31 18.30
CA LYS A 119 9.61 -6.96 18.96
C LYS A 119 10.87 -6.88 18.10
N GLU A 120 10.75 -7.01 16.79
CA GLU A 120 11.91 -6.83 15.91
C GLU A 120 12.45 -5.39 16.00
N ILE A 121 11.57 -4.38 16.02
CA ILE A 121 11.97 -2.97 16.15
C ILE A 121 12.57 -2.68 17.54
N GLU A 122 12.06 -3.31 18.61
CA GLU A 122 12.64 -3.21 19.96
C GLU A 122 14.06 -3.81 20.02
N LEU A 123 14.29 -4.92 19.31
CA LEU A 123 15.57 -5.64 19.31
C LEU A 123 16.60 -5.04 18.33
N ASP A 124 16.17 -4.65 17.14
CA ASP A 124 16.99 -4.09 16.05
C ASP A 124 16.45 -2.72 15.59
N GLY A 125 16.37 -1.79 16.54
CA GLY A 125 15.94 -0.41 16.27
C GLY A 125 16.87 0.32 15.30
N GLU A 126 18.19 0.09 15.40
CA GLU A 126 19.17 0.71 14.51
C GLU A 126 19.03 0.21 13.06
N GLY A 127 18.79 -1.10 12.87
CA GLY A 127 18.51 -1.67 11.55
C GLY A 127 17.23 -1.11 10.95
N PHE A 128 16.17 -0.97 11.75
CA PHE A 128 14.92 -0.35 11.29
C PHE A 128 15.11 1.12 10.92
N GLU A 129 15.83 1.90 11.72
CA GLU A 129 16.15 3.29 11.41
C GLU A 129 16.97 3.41 10.12
N LYS A 130 17.98 2.57 9.91
CA LYS A 130 18.76 2.54 8.66
C LYS A 130 17.87 2.32 7.44
N VAL A 131 16.89 1.42 7.55
CA VAL A 131 15.89 1.20 6.50
C VAL A 131 15.07 2.46 6.25
N MET A 132 14.56 3.10 7.31
CA MET A 132 13.77 4.33 7.20
C MET A 132 14.59 5.53 6.69
N GLN A 133 15.92 5.52 6.87
CA GLN A 133 16.87 6.53 6.39
C GLN A 133 17.45 6.20 5.00
N SER A 134 17.10 5.08 4.39
CA SER A 134 17.58 4.73 3.05
C SER A 134 17.12 5.76 2.01
N GLU A 135 17.96 6.00 0.99
CA GLU A 135 17.75 7.07 -0.01
C GLU A 135 16.37 6.99 -0.67
N GLY A 136 15.95 5.78 -1.08
CA GLY A 136 14.64 5.58 -1.70
C GLY A 136 13.48 5.88 -0.76
N ILE A 137 13.59 5.47 0.52
CA ILE A 137 12.56 5.72 1.52
C ILE A 137 12.46 7.21 1.86
N GLN A 138 13.59 7.90 1.99
CA GLN A 138 13.63 9.35 2.20
C GLN A 138 13.03 10.10 1.01
N LYS A 139 13.41 9.72 -0.21
CA LYS A 139 12.96 10.37 -1.45
C LYS A 139 11.44 10.27 -1.66
N TYR A 140 10.85 9.10 -1.45
CA TYR A 140 9.43 8.85 -1.77
C TYR A 140 8.50 8.91 -0.57
N TYR A 141 9.00 8.64 0.64
CA TYR A 141 8.15 8.47 1.84
C TYR A 141 8.58 9.35 3.02
N GLU A 142 9.57 10.22 2.82
CA GLU A 142 10.10 11.13 3.83
C GLU A 142 10.57 10.45 5.13
N GLY A 143 10.88 9.14 5.07
CA GLY A 143 11.21 8.35 6.26
C GLY A 143 10.05 8.17 7.25
N LYS A 144 8.80 8.37 6.83
CA LYS A 144 7.64 8.38 7.73
C LYS A 144 6.72 7.19 7.50
N LEU A 145 6.18 6.67 8.60
CA LEU A 145 5.07 5.72 8.58
C LEU A 145 3.73 6.44 8.74
N TRP A 146 2.80 6.06 7.88
CA TRP A 146 1.40 6.46 7.90
C TRP A 146 0.52 5.48 8.69
N GLY A 147 -0.64 5.97 9.10
CA GLY A 147 -1.68 5.20 9.77
C GLY A 147 -1.80 5.48 11.26
N ASP A 148 -2.74 4.77 11.89
CA ASP A 148 -3.09 4.99 13.29
C ASP A 148 -2.00 4.49 14.25
N GLU A 149 -1.96 5.12 15.43
CA GLU A 149 -1.09 4.74 16.52
C GLU A 149 -1.81 4.73 17.87
N LEU A 150 -1.19 4.07 18.84
CA LEU A 150 -1.58 4.14 20.24
C LEU A 150 -1.09 5.45 20.86
N LYS A 151 -1.86 5.99 21.82
CA LYS A 151 -1.46 7.18 22.58
C LYS A 151 -0.29 6.91 23.53
N THR A 152 -0.17 5.67 23.98
CA THR A 152 0.83 5.21 24.95
C THR A 152 1.46 3.91 24.46
N ALA A 153 2.51 3.46 25.13
CA ALA A 153 3.12 2.17 24.87
C ALA A 153 2.08 1.03 24.86
N PRO A 154 2.15 0.09 23.90
CA PRO A 154 1.41 -1.15 23.97
C PRO A 154 1.83 -1.97 25.20
N LYS A 155 0.95 -2.87 25.65
CA LYS A 155 1.26 -3.83 26.72
C LYS A 155 2.51 -4.63 26.34
N GLU A 156 3.40 -4.89 27.31
CA GLU A 156 4.66 -5.65 27.15
C GLU A 156 5.81 -4.92 26.42
N PHE A 157 5.70 -3.59 26.23
CA PHE A 157 6.76 -2.74 25.70
C PHE A 157 7.10 -1.61 26.67
N ASP A 158 8.38 -1.26 26.77
CA ASP A 158 8.82 -0.12 27.59
C ASP A 158 8.35 1.20 26.95
N LYS A 159 7.75 2.07 27.76
CA LYS A 159 7.33 3.41 27.33
C LYS A 159 8.50 4.35 27.06
N ASN A 160 9.69 4.03 27.58
CA ASN A 160 10.91 4.81 27.40
C ASN A 160 11.81 4.23 26.29
N ASP A 161 11.35 3.22 25.56
CA ASP A 161 12.09 2.64 24.45
C ASP A 161 12.41 3.73 23.39
N PRO A 162 13.66 3.83 22.89
CA PRO A 162 14.02 4.82 21.86
C PRO A 162 13.15 4.73 20.59
N MET A 163 12.72 3.53 20.22
CA MET A 163 11.85 3.25 19.07
C MET A 163 10.36 3.29 19.42
N ILE A 164 9.97 3.81 20.58
CA ILE A 164 8.57 3.79 21.04
C ILE A 164 7.59 4.44 20.04
N HIS A 165 8.07 5.43 19.28
CA HIS A 165 7.29 6.12 18.25
C HIS A 165 6.91 5.19 17.08
N TYR A 166 7.75 4.21 16.74
CA TYR A 166 7.43 3.14 15.80
C TYR A 166 6.63 2.01 16.47
N ILE A 167 7.01 1.61 17.69
CA ILE A 167 6.34 0.52 18.43
C ILE A 167 4.85 0.83 18.67
N ARG A 168 4.48 2.10 18.89
CA ARG A 168 3.09 2.53 19.06
C ARG A 168 2.21 2.40 17.82
N LYS A 169 2.79 2.25 16.62
CA LYS A 169 2.03 2.13 15.37
C LYS A 169 1.11 0.91 15.40
N LYS A 170 -0.10 1.08 14.89
CA LYS A 170 -1.06 -0.03 14.65
C LYS A 170 -0.97 -0.53 13.22
N GLN A 171 -0.43 0.29 12.34
CA GLN A 171 -0.28 0.06 10.91
C GLN A 171 1.13 0.51 10.53
N PHE A 172 1.77 -0.23 9.63
CA PHE A 172 3.11 0.10 9.15
C PHE A 172 3.01 0.36 7.66
N LEU A 173 2.73 1.61 7.30
CA LEU A 173 2.41 2.00 5.94
C LEU A 173 3.37 3.06 5.44
N LEU A 174 3.91 2.85 4.24
CA LEU A 174 4.55 3.90 3.45
C LEU A 174 3.51 4.42 2.45
N LYS A 175 3.43 5.74 2.30
CA LYS A 175 2.49 6.41 1.38
C LYS A 175 3.23 7.54 0.65
N TYR A 176 3.12 7.57 -0.67
CA TYR A 176 3.63 8.64 -1.52
C TYR A 176 2.48 9.22 -2.36
N ASP A 177 2.17 10.48 -2.12
CA ASP A 177 1.15 11.25 -2.83
C ASP A 177 1.74 11.92 -4.08
N PHE A 178 1.04 11.79 -5.20
CA PHE A 178 1.42 12.46 -6.45
C PHE A 178 0.69 13.80 -6.56
N CYS A 179 1.41 14.84 -6.97
CA CYS A 179 0.78 16.09 -7.40
C CYS A 179 0.02 15.88 -8.72
N THR A 180 -1.12 16.55 -8.89
CA THR A 180 -2.01 16.40 -10.06
C THR A 180 -1.28 16.50 -11.40
N ASP A 181 -0.35 17.46 -11.53
CA ASP A 181 0.43 17.68 -12.76
C ASP A 181 1.35 16.51 -13.14
N LYS A 182 1.79 15.71 -12.17
CA LYS A 182 2.65 14.54 -12.43
C LYS A 182 1.85 13.37 -13.02
N VAL A 183 0.60 13.20 -12.59
CA VAL A 183 -0.21 12.02 -12.95
C VAL A 183 -0.61 12.01 -14.43
N LEU A 184 -0.59 13.17 -15.08
CA LEU A 184 -0.87 13.31 -16.51
C LEU A 184 0.38 13.15 -17.39
N LYS A 185 1.58 13.07 -16.82
CA LYS A 185 2.82 12.95 -17.58
C LYS A 185 3.08 11.51 -18.03
N LEU A 186 3.87 11.37 -19.09
CA LEU A 186 4.24 10.08 -19.67
C LEU A 186 5.10 9.22 -18.74
N ASP A 187 5.84 9.84 -17.81
CA ASP A 187 6.72 9.17 -16.85
C ASP A 187 6.01 8.72 -15.56
N PHE A 188 4.71 9.01 -15.41
CA PHE A 188 3.95 8.66 -14.20
C PHE A 188 4.05 7.16 -13.86
N GLN A 189 3.94 6.27 -14.86
CA GLN A 189 4.09 4.82 -14.63
C GLN A 189 5.46 4.48 -14.04
N GLN A 190 6.52 5.09 -14.57
CA GLN A 190 7.88 4.85 -14.11
C GLN A 190 8.10 5.37 -12.69
N GLU A 191 7.50 6.51 -12.34
CA GLU A 191 7.57 7.06 -10.98
C GLU A 191 6.85 6.15 -9.97
N VAL A 192 5.70 5.59 -10.34
CA VAL A 192 5.00 4.56 -9.53
C VAL A 192 5.89 3.34 -9.29
N ILE A 193 6.55 2.84 -10.35
CA ILE A 193 7.46 1.68 -10.26
C ILE A 193 8.63 2.00 -9.32
N GLN A 194 9.30 3.15 -9.50
CA GLN A 194 10.44 3.55 -8.66
C GLN A 194 10.04 3.74 -7.20
N ALA A 195 8.86 4.30 -6.93
CA ALA A 195 8.35 4.41 -5.56
C ALA A 195 8.15 3.01 -4.95
N PHE A 196 7.55 2.07 -5.68
CA PHE A 196 7.37 0.70 -5.22
C PHE A 196 8.70 -0.05 -5.00
N GLU A 197 9.67 0.10 -5.88
CA GLU A 197 11.02 -0.46 -5.70
C GLU A 197 11.70 0.10 -4.46
N ALA A 198 11.56 1.40 -4.19
CA ALA A 198 12.11 2.05 -3.01
C ALA A 198 11.59 1.47 -1.67
N MET A 199 10.43 0.79 -1.66
CA MET A 199 9.92 0.11 -0.47
C MET A 199 10.61 -1.23 -0.16
N ARG A 200 11.46 -1.78 -1.05
CA ARG A 200 12.05 -3.14 -0.86
C ARG A 200 12.73 -3.31 0.51
N PRO A 201 13.65 -2.42 0.96
CA PRO A 201 14.33 -2.61 2.24
C PRO A 201 13.37 -2.69 3.44
N PHE A 202 12.28 -1.91 3.38
CA PHE A 202 11.23 -1.95 4.39
C PHE A 202 10.48 -3.28 4.39
N PHE A 203 10.12 -3.81 3.22
CA PHE A 203 9.47 -5.11 3.16
C PHE A 203 10.38 -6.26 3.54
N ASP A 204 11.68 -6.16 3.27
CA ASP A 204 12.65 -7.20 3.62
C ASP A 204 12.89 -7.25 5.12
N PHE A 205 13.04 -6.10 5.79
CA PHE A 205 13.05 -6.02 7.26
C PHE A 205 11.79 -6.66 7.87
N MET A 206 10.61 -6.28 7.36
CA MET A 206 9.34 -6.81 7.85
C MET A 206 9.17 -8.29 7.56
N THR A 207 9.74 -8.78 6.45
CA THR A 207 9.74 -10.21 6.13
C THR A 207 10.57 -10.95 7.15
N THR A 208 11.82 -10.52 7.39
CA THR A 208 12.68 -11.11 8.42
C THR A 208 11.97 -11.19 9.77
N ALA A 209 11.40 -10.07 10.26
CA ALA A 209 10.65 -10.01 11.52
C ALA A 209 9.52 -11.06 11.64
N LEU A 210 8.91 -11.39 10.51
CA LEU A 210 7.70 -12.22 10.42
C LEU A 210 7.96 -13.65 9.92
N THR A 211 9.20 -13.95 9.53
CA THR A 211 9.63 -15.28 9.09
C THR A 211 10.70 -15.87 10.00
N THR A 212 11.05 -15.19 11.09
CA THR A 212 11.94 -15.71 12.15
C THR A 212 11.25 -15.70 13.52
N ASN A 213 11.73 -16.56 14.42
CA ASN A 213 11.39 -16.50 15.84
C ASN A 213 12.18 -15.40 16.57
N LEU A 214 11.95 -15.22 17.88
CA LEU A 214 12.63 -14.19 18.68
C LEU A 214 14.15 -14.39 18.81
N ASN A 215 14.66 -15.58 18.48
CA ASN A 215 16.10 -15.88 18.45
C ASN A 215 16.70 -15.66 17.05
N GLY A 216 15.92 -15.18 16.07
CA GLY A 216 16.34 -14.99 14.70
C GLY A 216 16.36 -16.27 13.85
N GLU A 217 15.86 -17.40 14.37
CA GLU A 217 15.83 -18.66 13.63
C GLU A 217 14.64 -18.67 12.66
N SER A 218 14.85 -19.13 11.43
CA SER A 218 13.82 -19.24 10.40
C SER A 218 12.64 -20.09 10.88
N LEU A 219 11.42 -19.63 10.59
CA LEU A 219 10.18 -20.38 10.79
C LEU A 219 9.89 -21.39 9.67
N PHE A 220 10.69 -21.37 8.61
CA PHE A 220 10.62 -22.34 7.52
C PHE A 220 11.87 -23.20 7.53
N ASP A 221 11.69 -24.49 7.31
CA ASP A 221 12.79 -25.41 7.06
C ASP A 221 13.59 -24.93 5.83
N GLN A 222 14.90 -25.16 5.84
CA GLN A 222 15.71 -25.00 4.64
C GLN A 222 15.17 -26.02 3.61
N GLU A 223 14.53 -25.54 2.55
CA GLU A 223 14.10 -26.43 1.47
C GLU A 223 15.35 -27.15 0.92
N SER A 224 15.32 -28.49 1.03
CA SER A 224 16.30 -29.41 0.42
C SER A 224 16.22 -29.39 -1.10
#